data_AF-A0A9Q9WN95-F1
#
_entry.id   AF-A0A9Q9WN95-F1
#
_cell.length_a   1.000
_cell.length_b   1.000
_cell.length_c   1.000
_cell.angle_alpha   90.00
_cell.angle_beta   90.00
_cell.angle_gamma   90.00
#
_symmetry.space_group_name_H-M   'P 1'
#
loop_
_entity.id
_entity.type
_entity.pdbx_description
1 polymer ?
#
loop_
_entity_poly.entity_id
_entity_poly.type
_entity_poly.pdbx_seq_one_letter_code
_entity_poly.pdbx_strand_id
1 'polypeptide(L)'
;MESCKILKNEVQVIDAVQEPNVTCILNNITESKTLFCSVSSQFQTTFEWTGSNSIQHSGQELHINKKEKPDSVFTCTVKNEVSQKEHQFCFKDCLTETDGNIILPVILAIIVTIAVVIIMAVAFYFICQRRDEDLNQALRNDHVSEYNAKQDTNEDADESENNEETMGDYKCTKYKVRKMLTSPSKTIMLKDSYKERDINKDGAAS
;
A
#
# COMPACT_ATOMS: atom_id res chain seq x y z
N MET A 1 -39.88 23.56 68.45
CA MET A 1 -39.07 24.00 67.30
C MET A 1 -38.45 22.74 66.70
N GLU A 2 -39.17 22.10 65.77
CA GLU A 2 -38.70 20.87 65.11
C GLU A 2 -37.64 21.23 64.08
N SER A 3 -36.49 20.53 64.17
CA SER A 3 -35.37 20.70 63.27
C SER A 3 -35.50 19.71 62.12
N CYS A 4 -35.73 20.23 60.91
CA CYS A 4 -35.80 19.41 59.70
C CYS A 4 -34.37 19.04 59.28
N LYS A 5 -33.96 17.78 59.52
CA LYS A 5 -32.69 17.26 58.99
C LYS A 5 -32.84 16.99 57.50
N ILE A 6 -32.05 17.69 56.68
CA ILE A 6 -31.94 17.40 55.26
C ILE A 6 -31.03 16.18 55.10
N LEU A 7 -31.58 15.06 54.61
CA LEU A 7 -30.79 13.94 54.15
C LEU A 7 -30.21 14.30 52.77
N LYS A 8 -28.89 14.31 52.65
CA LYS A 8 -28.23 14.36 51.34
C LYS A 8 -28.03 12.94 50.85
N ASN A 9 -28.62 12.61 49.71
CA ASN A 9 -28.33 11.40 48.97
C ASN A 9 -27.35 11.73 47.84
N GLU A 10 -26.29 10.94 47.70
CA GLU A 10 -25.36 11.02 46.59
C GLU A 10 -25.78 9.99 45.54
N VAL A 11 -25.99 10.44 44.31
CA VAL A 11 -26.37 9.59 43.17
C VAL A 11 -25.18 9.54 42.22
N GLN A 12 -24.62 8.35 42.02
CA GLN A 12 -23.63 8.12 40.98
C GLN A 12 -24.33 7.57 39.74
N VAL A 13 -24.04 8.17 38.59
CA VAL A 13 -24.56 7.71 37.30
C VAL A 13 -23.48 6.82 36.68
N ILE A 14 -23.80 5.54 36.49
CA ILE A 14 -22.92 4.57 35.85
C ILE A 14 -23.50 4.26 34.48
N ASP A 15 -22.69 4.43 33.44
CA ASP A 15 -23.09 4.13 32.08
C ASP A 15 -23.05 2.63 31.80
N ALA A 16 -23.82 2.20 30.79
CA ALA A 16 -23.77 0.83 30.32
C ALA A 16 -22.38 0.51 29.73
N VAL A 17 -21.92 -0.73 29.93
CA VAL A 17 -20.66 -1.23 29.36
C VAL A 17 -20.78 -1.25 27.84
N GLN A 18 -19.71 -0.81 27.18
CA GLN A 18 -19.57 -0.88 25.72
C GLN A 18 -19.23 -2.30 25.28
N GLU A 19 -19.30 -2.57 23.98
CA GLU A 19 -18.84 -3.86 23.46
C GLU A 19 -17.34 -4.02 23.69
N PRO A 20 -16.88 -5.14 24.28
CA PRO A 20 -15.47 -5.35 24.53
C PRO A 20 -14.72 -5.73 23.25
N ASN A 21 -13.45 -5.33 23.18
CA ASN A 21 -12.53 -5.70 22.12
C ASN A 21 -11.60 -6.83 22.59
N VAL A 22 -11.46 -7.87 21.78
CA VAL A 22 -10.57 -9.01 22.04
C VAL A 22 -9.38 -8.95 21.09
N THR A 23 -8.17 -8.96 21.65
CA THR A 23 -6.92 -9.05 20.89
C THR A 23 -6.20 -10.37 21.21
N CYS A 24 -5.43 -10.87 20.25
CA CYS A 24 -4.62 -12.06 20.44
C CYS A 24 -3.13 -11.72 20.38
N ILE A 25 -2.37 -12.28 21.32
CA ILE A 25 -0.92 -12.13 21.38
C ILE A 25 -0.32 -13.53 21.24
N LEU A 26 0.43 -13.75 20.15
CA LEU A 26 1.25 -14.94 19.99
C LEU A 26 2.71 -14.59 20.27
N ASN A 27 3.32 -15.35 21.15
CA ASN A 27 4.75 -15.30 21.36
C ASN A 27 5.42 -16.46 20.61
N ASN A 28 6.06 -16.17 19.49
CA ASN A 28 6.73 -17.19 18.66
C ASN A 28 7.91 -17.89 19.36
N ILE A 29 8.52 -17.27 20.38
CA ILE A 29 9.69 -17.83 21.09
C ILE A 29 9.25 -18.87 22.11
N THR A 30 8.19 -18.56 22.86
CA THR A 30 7.66 -19.46 23.91
C THR A 30 6.48 -20.31 23.42
N GLU A 31 6.03 -20.06 22.19
CA GLU A 31 4.80 -20.60 21.58
C GLU A 31 3.58 -20.39 22.48
N SER A 32 3.58 -19.33 23.31
CA SER A 32 2.44 -18.98 24.16
C SER A 32 1.42 -18.19 23.35
N LYS A 33 0.15 -18.42 23.67
CA LYS A 33 -0.99 -17.78 23.03
C LYS A 33 -1.88 -17.21 24.13
N THR A 34 -2.06 -15.90 24.11
CA THR A 34 -2.82 -15.18 25.13
C THR A 34 -3.86 -14.31 24.47
N LEU A 35 -5.12 -14.45 24.90
CA LEU A 35 -6.19 -13.53 24.54
C LEU A 35 -6.28 -12.42 25.58
N PHE A 36 -6.52 -11.20 25.12
CA PHE A 36 -6.68 -10.04 25.96
C PHE A 36 -8.01 -9.37 25.65
N CYS A 37 -8.83 -9.15 26.69
CA CYS A 37 -10.10 -8.46 26.57
C CYS A 37 -9.96 -7.03 27.05
N SER A 38 -10.55 -6.06 26.36
CA SER A 38 -10.45 -4.66 26.73
C SER A 38 -11.77 -3.94 26.49
N VAL A 39 -12.09 -2.98 27.34
CA VAL A 39 -13.25 -2.10 27.16
C VAL A 39 -12.87 -0.70 27.58
N SER A 40 -13.38 0.31 26.88
CA SER A 40 -13.28 1.69 27.32
C SER A 40 -14.37 1.98 28.35
N SER A 41 -14.02 1.92 29.62
CA SER A 41 -14.89 2.23 30.76
C SER A 41 -14.20 3.17 31.74
N GLN A 42 -14.95 4.13 32.26
CA GLN A 42 -14.51 5.03 33.34
C GLN A 42 -14.82 4.47 34.74
N PHE A 43 -15.57 3.37 34.80
CA PHE A 43 -15.98 2.69 36.04
C PHE A 43 -15.33 1.31 36.16
N GLN A 44 -15.32 0.77 37.39
CA GLN A 44 -14.80 -0.56 37.66
C GLN A 44 -15.61 -1.63 36.90
N THR A 45 -14.92 -2.45 36.12
CA THR A 45 -15.50 -3.54 35.34
C THR A 45 -14.83 -4.87 35.69
N THR A 46 -15.61 -5.95 35.65
CA THR A 46 -15.10 -7.31 35.79
C THR A 46 -15.09 -8.02 34.45
N PHE A 47 -14.12 -8.93 34.28
CA PHE A 47 -13.90 -9.69 33.06
C PHE A 47 -14.01 -11.18 33.35
N GLU A 48 -14.80 -11.88 32.54
CA GLU A 48 -14.95 -13.33 32.58
C GLU A 48 -14.78 -13.91 31.18
N TRP A 49 -14.02 -14.99 31.09
CA TRP A 49 -13.84 -15.74 29.87
C TRP A 49 -14.59 -17.05 29.96
N THR A 50 -15.28 -17.39 28.87
CA THR A 50 -15.89 -18.70 28.66
C THR A 50 -15.46 -19.30 27.33
N GLY A 51 -15.42 -20.62 27.20
CA GLY A 51 -14.98 -21.28 25.96
C GLY A 51 -15.54 -22.68 25.76
N SER A 52 -15.35 -23.22 24.56
CA SER A 52 -15.96 -24.49 24.10
C SER A 52 -15.63 -25.72 24.96
N ASN A 53 -14.54 -25.70 25.75
CA ASN A 53 -14.12 -26.80 26.62
C ASN A 53 -14.47 -26.57 28.11
N SER A 54 -15.58 -25.87 28.40
CA SER A 54 -15.95 -25.47 29.77
C SER A 54 -14.89 -24.63 30.48
N ILE A 55 -14.09 -23.91 29.69
CA ILE A 55 -13.11 -22.97 30.22
C ILE A 55 -13.90 -21.86 30.91
N GLN A 56 -13.57 -21.58 32.16
CA GLN A 56 -14.09 -20.45 32.91
C GLN A 56 -12.92 -19.78 33.62
N HIS A 57 -12.63 -18.54 33.26
CA HIS A 57 -11.49 -17.81 33.81
C HIS A 57 -11.90 -16.37 34.11
N SER A 58 -11.54 -15.87 35.28
CA SER A 58 -11.77 -14.47 35.67
C SER A 58 -10.49 -13.68 35.45
N GLY A 59 -10.61 -12.54 34.81
CA GLY A 59 -9.48 -11.68 34.50
C GLY A 59 -9.49 -11.19 33.06
N GLN A 60 -8.63 -10.21 32.81
CA GLN A 60 -8.54 -9.55 31.52
C GLN A 60 -7.82 -10.41 30.47
N GLU A 61 -6.90 -11.25 30.92
CA GLU A 61 -6.07 -12.14 30.10
C GLU A 61 -6.54 -13.58 30.20
N LEU A 62 -6.54 -14.31 29.08
CA LEU A 62 -6.76 -15.74 29.02
C LEU A 62 -5.59 -16.43 28.32
N HIS A 63 -4.92 -17.31 29.03
CA HIS A 63 -3.83 -18.12 28.49
C HIS A 63 -4.38 -19.41 27.85
N ILE A 64 -4.13 -19.59 26.56
CA ILE A 64 -4.63 -20.74 25.79
C ILE A 64 -3.57 -21.84 25.75
N ASN A 65 -4.00 -23.09 25.94
CA ASN A 65 -3.15 -24.26 25.82
C ASN A 65 -2.81 -24.54 24.34
N LYS A 66 -1.59 -25.00 24.06
CA LYS A 66 -1.12 -25.40 22.73
C LYS A 66 -2.02 -26.44 22.03
N LYS A 67 -2.77 -27.26 22.79
CA LYS A 67 -3.66 -28.31 22.28
C LYS A 67 -5.06 -27.83 21.86
N GLU A 68 -5.36 -26.54 22.00
CA GLU A 68 -6.67 -25.99 21.66
C GLU A 68 -6.94 -26.06 20.15
N LYS A 69 -8.19 -26.37 19.77
CA LYS A 69 -8.57 -26.50 18.36
C LYS A 69 -8.68 -25.12 17.70
N PRO A 70 -8.31 -24.99 16.41
CA PRO A 70 -8.43 -23.71 15.68
C PRO A 70 -9.86 -23.19 15.65
N ASP A 71 -10.85 -24.08 15.56
CA ASP A 71 -12.27 -23.69 15.50
C ASP A 71 -12.89 -23.39 16.87
N SER A 72 -12.10 -23.40 17.95
CA SER A 72 -12.60 -23.09 19.30
C SER A 72 -13.01 -21.63 19.40
N VAL A 73 -14.16 -21.40 20.04
CA VAL A 73 -14.72 -20.07 20.26
C VAL A 73 -14.58 -19.70 21.73
N PHE A 74 -14.05 -18.51 21.97
CA PHE A 74 -13.90 -17.91 23.28
C PHE A 74 -14.82 -16.70 23.40
N THR A 75 -15.49 -16.56 24.52
CA THR A 75 -16.37 -15.41 24.80
C THR A 75 -15.79 -14.65 25.97
N CYS A 76 -15.45 -13.38 25.74
CA CYS A 76 -15.18 -12.44 26.84
C CYS A 76 -16.48 -11.77 27.24
N THR A 77 -16.80 -11.83 28.52
CA THR A 77 -17.94 -11.16 29.15
C THR A 77 -17.41 -10.08 30.08
N VAL A 78 -17.85 -8.84 29.85
CA VAL A 78 -17.51 -7.69 30.68
C VAL A 78 -18.75 -7.18 31.39
N LYS A 79 -18.64 -7.00 32.70
CA LYS A 79 -19.77 -6.59 33.57
C LYS A 79 -19.39 -5.36 34.38
N ASN A 80 -20.38 -4.48 34.58
CA ASN A 80 -20.36 -3.47 35.63
C ASN A 80 -21.62 -3.60 36.48
N GLU A 81 -21.81 -2.70 37.45
CA GLU A 81 -22.95 -2.76 38.39
C GLU A 81 -24.32 -2.71 37.72
N VAL A 82 -24.41 -2.14 36.51
CA VAL A 82 -25.68 -1.83 35.84
C VAL A 82 -25.92 -2.62 34.55
N SER A 83 -24.89 -3.26 33.98
CA SER A 83 -24.96 -3.87 32.66
C SER A 83 -23.87 -4.90 32.39
N GLN A 84 -24.09 -5.71 31.35
CA GLN A 84 -23.18 -6.74 30.87
C GLN A 84 -23.12 -6.73 29.34
N LYS A 85 -21.93 -6.93 28.78
CA LYS A 85 -21.69 -7.16 27.36
C LYS A 85 -20.74 -8.31 27.15
N GLU A 86 -20.85 -8.94 25.98
CA GLU A 86 -20.01 -10.07 25.59
C GLU A 86 -19.50 -9.89 24.17
N HIS A 87 -18.33 -10.46 23.90
CA HIS A 87 -17.76 -10.54 22.56
C HIS A 87 -17.18 -11.92 22.33
N GLN A 88 -17.54 -12.52 21.20
CA GLN A 88 -17.10 -13.85 20.80
C GLN A 88 -15.93 -13.74 19.83
N PHE A 89 -14.90 -14.53 20.07
CA PHE A 89 -13.66 -14.55 19.31
C PHE A 89 -13.36 -15.98 18.87
N CYS A 90 -13.13 -16.18 17.56
CA CYS A 90 -12.72 -17.48 17.03
C CYS A 90 -11.19 -17.60 17.09
N PHE A 91 -10.69 -18.67 17.69
CA PHE A 91 -9.25 -18.86 17.89
C PHE A 91 -8.46 -18.94 16.57
N LYS A 92 -9.07 -19.44 15.49
CA LYS A 92 -8.49 -19.44 14.14
C LYS A 92 -8.05 -18.04 13.68
N ASP A 93 -8.77 -16.99 14.09
CA ASP A 93 -8.51 -15.63 13.64
C ASP A 93 -7.17 -15.11 14.21
N CYS A 94 -6.76 -15.66 15.36
CA CYS A 94 -5.44 -15.43 15.93
C CYS A 94 -4.32 -16.11 15.10
N LEU A 95 -4.56 -17.31 14.58
CA LEU A 95 -3.55 -18.05 13.80
C LEU A 95 -3.29 -17.39 12.45
N THR A 96 -4.33 -16.82 11.84
CA THR A 96 -4.24 -16.22 10.51
C THR A 96 -3.36 -14.97 10.42
N GLU A 97 -3.11 -14.26 11.54
CA GLU A 97 -2.14 -13.16 11.57
C GLU A 97 -0.68 -13.66 11.50
N THR A 98 -0.42 -14.91 11.90
CA THR A 98 0.93 -15.49 11.91
C THR A 98 1.26 -16.22 10.61
N ASP A 99 0.24 -16.58 9.82
CA ASP A 99 0.39 -17.01 8.41
C ASP A 99 0.57 -15.82 7.45
N GLY A 100 0.80 -14.63 8.01
CA GLY A 100 1.18 -13.39 7.33
C GLY A 100 2.53 -13.42 6.62
N ASN A 101 2.95 -14.58 6.11
CA ASN A 101 3.95 -14.66 5.06
C ASN A 101 3.36 -14.32 3.69
N ILE A 102 2.22 -13.60 3.60
CA ILE A 102 1.65 -13.08 2.34
C ILE A 102 2.63 -12.13 1.64
N ILE A 103 3.55 -11.51 2.39
CA ILE A 103 4.63 -10.70 1.82
C ILE A 103 5.48 -11.53 0.84
N LEU A 104 5.76 -12.80 1.14
CA LEU A 104 6.62 -13.64 0.29
C LEU A 104 6.01 -14.01 -1.08
N PRO A 105 4.79 -14.57 -1.19
CA PRO A 105 4.15 -14.84 -2.48
C PRO A 105 3.80 -13.56 -3.22
N VAL A 106 3.46 -12.46 -2.53
CA VAL A 106 3.20 -11.16 -3.19
C VAL A 106 4.49 -10.59 -3.80
N ILE A 107 5.63 -10.62 -3.08
CA ILE A 107 6.92 -10.18 -3.62
C ILE A 107 7.34 -11.06 -4.80
N LEU A 108 7.20 -12.38 -4.69
CA LEU A 108 7.52 -13.30 -5.79
C LEU A 108 6.65 -13.03 -7.03
N ALA A 109 5.35 -12.79 -6.85
CA ALA A 109 4.45 -12.47 -7.95
C ALA A 109 4.85 -11.14 -8.65
N ILE A 110 5.24 -10.12 -7.88
CA ILE A 110 5.71 -8.84 -8.43
C ILE A 110 7.00 -9.02 -9.24
N ILE A 111 7.98 -9.77 -8.71
CA ILE A 111 9.26 -10.02 -9.41
C ILE A 111 9.03 -10.73 -10.74
N VAL A 112 8.19 -11.77 -10.76
CA VAL A 112 7.86 -12.51 -11.99
C VAL A 112 7.18 -11.60 -13.01
N THR A 113 6.25 -10.75 -12.55
CA THR A 113 5.54 -9.81 -13.43
C THR A 113 6.50 -8.82 -14.10
N ILE A 114 7.45 -8.26 -13.33
CA ILE A 114 8.47 -7.34 -13.86
C ILE A 114 9.37 -8.04 -14.88
N ALA A 115 9.82 -9.27 -14.59
CA ALA A 115 10.67 -10.04 -15.50
C ALA A 115 9.97 -10.28 -16.85
N VAL A 116 8.68 -10.64 -16.86
CA VAL A 116 7.91 -10.83 -18.09
C VAL A 116 7.81 -9.54 -18.91
N VAL A 117 7.54 -8.39 -18.26
CA VAL A 117 7.47 -7.09 -18.94
C VAL A 117 8.81 -6.72 -19.59
N ILE A 118 9.93 -6.97 -18.91
CA ILE A 118 11.28 -6.72 -19.45
C ILE A 118 11.54 -7.62 -20.67
N ILE A 119 11.23 -8.91 -20.58
CA ILE A 119 11.40 -9.85 -21.71
C ILE A 119 10.57 -9.40 -22.91
N MET A 120 9.32 -8.98 -22.70
CA MET A 120 8.45 -8.47 -23.77
C MET A 120 9.00 -7.19 -24.39
N ALA A 121 9.51 -6.25 -23.58
CA ALA A 121 10.11 -5.01 -24.07
C ALA A 121 11.39 -5.26 -24.88
N VAL A 122 12.25 -6.19 -24.43
CA VAL A 122 13.48 -6.59 -25.12
C VAL A 122 13.14 -7.32 -26.43
N ALA A 123 12.19 -8.25 -26.41
CA ALA A 123 11.73 -8.94 -27.62
C ALA A 123 11.15 -7.94 -28.63
N PHE A 124 10.33 -6.99 -28.18
CA PHE A 124 9.79 -5.93 -29.02
C PHE A 124 10.90 -5.04 -29.59
N TYR A 125 11.89 -4.67 -28.78
CA TYR A 125 13.07 -3.91 -29.24
C TYR A 125 13.84 -4.64 -30.34
N PHE A 126 14.13 -5.94 -30.17
CA PHE A 126 14.82 -6.74 -31.18
C PHE A 126 13.98 -6.93 -32.46
N ILE A 127 12.67 -7.09 -32.36
CA ILE A 127 11.77 -7.17 -33.52
C ILE A 127 11.73 -5.82 -34.26
N CYS A 128 11.69 -4.70 -33.53
CA CYS A 128 11.74 -3.37 -34.12
C CYS A 128 13.08 -3.09 -34.81
N GLN A 129 14.21 -3.51 -34.22
CA GLN A 129 15.53 -3.34 -34.84
C GLN A 129 15.64 -4.13 -36.16
N ARG A 130 15.15 -5.38 -36.20
CA ARG A 130 15.18 -6.16 -37.45
C ARG A 130 14.35 -5.54 -38.58
N ARG A 131 13.23 -4.90 -38.26
CA ARG A 131 12.39 -4.23 -39.26
C ARG A 131 13.01 -2.96 -39.83
N ASP A 132 13.89 -2.29 -39.07
CA ASP A 132 14.61 -1.11 -39.55
C ASP A 132 15.67 -1.50 -40.60
N GLU A 133 16.37 -2.62 -40.40
CA GLU A 133 17.33 -3.17 -41.36
C GLU A 133 16.65 -3.53 -42.70
N ASP A 134 15.48 -4.19 -42.67
CA ASP A 134 14.73 -4.55 -43.87
C ASP A 134 14.19 -3.32 -44.62
N LEU A 135 13.74 -2.27 -43.91
CA LEU A 135 13.24 -1.03 -44.51
C LEU A 135 14.36 -0.20 -45.14
N ASN A 136 15.51 -0.11 -44.46
CA ASN A 136 16.69 0.59 -44.98
C ASN A 136 17.26 -0.11 -46.22
N GLN A 137 17.20 -1.45 -46.27
CA GLN A 137 17.62 -2.20 -47.45
C GLN A 137 16.63 -2.05 -48.61
N ALA A 138 15.33 -2.00 -48.35
CA ALA A 138 14.32 -1.69 -49.36
C ALA A 138 14.48 -0.27 -49.94
N LEU A 139 14.72 0.74 -49.10
CA LEU A 139 14.99 2.12 -49.55
C LEU A 139 16.29 2.24 -50.36
N ARG A 140 17.34 1.50 -49.98
CA ARG A 140 18.60 1.46 -50.74
C ARG A 140 18.41 0.83 -52.12
N ASN A 141 17.63 -0.24 -52.23
CA ASN A 141 17.39 -0.92 -53.50
C ASN A 141 16.53 -0.07 -54.45
N ASP A 142 15.61 0.74 -53.94
CA ASP A 142 14.80 1.68 -54.72
C ASP A 142 15.66 2.83 -55.28
N HIS A 143 16.59 3.36 -54.48
CA HIS A 143 17.54 4.37 -54.94
C HIS A 143 18.51 3.86 -56.01
N VAL A 144 18.91 2.59 -55.93
CA VAL A 144 19.80 1.94 -56.92
C VAL A 144 19.05 1.59 -58.21
N SER A 145 17.77 1.21 -58.14
CA SER A 145 16.94 0.96 -59.33
C SER A 145 16.67 2.26 -60.11
N GLU A 146 16.40 3.36 -59.41
CA GLU A 146 16.19 4.68 -60.04
C GLU A 146 17.47 5.25 -60.67
N TYR A 147 18.65 4.92 -60.12
CA TYR A 147 19.94 5.35 -60.66
C TYR A 147 20.33 4.53 -61.91
N ASN A 148 20.14 3.21 -61.88
CA ASN A 148 20.43 2.34 -63.03
C ASN A 148 19.47 2.58 -64.21
N ALA A 149 18.20 2.93 -63.94
CA ALA A 149 17.24 3.29 -64.99
C ALA A 149 17.58 4.60 -65.73
N LYS A 150 18.40 5.48 -65.14
CA LYS A 150 18.86 6.74 -65.75
C LYS A 150 20.16 6.59 -66.55
N GLN A 151 20.88 5.46 -66.40
CA GLN A 151 22.16 5.24 -67.06
C GLN A 151 22.01 4.58 -68.45
N ASP A 152 20.87 3.91 -68.71
CA ASP A 152 20.56 3.30 -70.01
C ASP A 152 20.04 4.30 -71.07
N THR A 153 20.05 5.62 -70.79
CA THR A 153 19.41 6.62 -71.68
C THR A 153 20.31 7.68 -72.31
N ASN A 154 21.62 7.72 -72.04
CA ASN A 154 22.50 8.71 -72.68
C ASN A 154 23.83 8.09 -73.11
N GLU A 155 23.84 7.39 -74.24
CA GLU A 155 24.96 7.51 -75.18
C GLU A 155 24.70 8.76 -76.03
N ASP A 156 25.76 9.54 -76.22
CA ASP A 156 25.95 10.69 -77.11
C ASP A 156 25.89 12.11 -76.49
N ALA A 157 26.99 12.81 -76.78
CA ALA A 157 27.25 14.26 -76.82
C ALA A 157 27.99 14.91 -75.63
N ASP A 158 29.18 15.39 -76.01
CA ASP A 158 30.19 16.17 -75.30
C ASP A 158 29.74 17.58 -74.83
N GLU A 159 30.61 18.12 -73.95
CA GLU A 159 31.07 19.52 -73.89
C GLU A 159 30.48 20.51 -72.85
N SER A 160 31.36 20.79 -71.87
CA SER A 160 31.71 22.07 -71.24
C SER A 160 30.80 22.78 -70.20
N GLU A 161 31.52 23.18 -69.13
CA GLU A 161 31.52 24.45 -68.40
C GLU A 161 30.30 25.04 -67.66
N ASN A 162 30.61 25.39 -66.41
CA ASN A 162 30.26 26.59 -65.65
C ASN A 162 28.91 26.68 -64.89
N ASN A 163 29.10 26.63 -63.57
CA ASN A 163 28.71 27.60 -62.53
C ASN A 163 27.22 27.98 -62.30
N GLU A 164 26.91 27.93 -60.99
CA GLU A 164 26.10 28.87 -60.20
C GLU A 164 24.61 28.59 -59.97
N GLU A 165 24.22 29.01 -58.77
CA GLU A 165 23.13 28.63 -57.88
C GLU A 165 21.68 28.81 -58.41
N THR A 166 20.76 28.02 -57.85
CA THR A 166 19.44 28.46 -57.31
C THR A 166 18.82 27.26 -56.57
N MET A 167 18.52 27.31 -55.26
CA MET A 167 17.41 27.99 -54.57
C MET A 167 16.01 27.40 -54.89
N GLY A 168 15.41 26.75 -53.89
CA GLY A 168 13.98 26.34 -53.81
C GLY A 168 13.74 24.86 -54.15
N ASP A 169 12.88 24.07 -53.47
CA ASP A 169 11.76 24.39 -52.60
C ASP A 169 11.38 23.11 -51.79
N TYR A 170 10.67 23.31 -50.68
CA TYR A 170 10.57 22.46 -49.50
C TYR A 170 9.25 21.65 -49.46
N LYS A 171 9.21 20.54 -48.69
CA LYS A 171 8.09 20.16 -47.77
C LYS A 171 8.46 18.90 -46.96
N CYS A 172 8.73 18.96 -45.64
CA CYS A 172 7.84 19.14 -44.45
C CYS A 172 6.66 18.15 -44.37
N THR A 173 6.23 17.55 -43.25
CA THR A 173 6.58 17.44 -41.80
C THR A 173 5.47 16.55 -41.19
N LYS A 174 5.71 15.84 -40.06
CA LYS A 174 4.71 15.82 -38.96
C LYS A 174 5.26 15.28 -37.63
N TYR A 175 5.58 16.20 -36.71
CA TYR A 175 5.37 15.95 -35.28
C TYR A 175 4.00 16.50 -34.88
N LYS A 176 3.29 15.79 -33.99
CA LYS A 176 2.08 16.27 -33.32
C LYS A 176 2.28 16.12 -31.82
N VAL A 177 2.52 17.24 -31.14
CA VAL A 177 2.40 17.37 -29.68
C VAL A 177 1.01 17.91 -29.37
N ARG A 178 0.28 17.29 -28.44
CA ARG A 178 -0.86 17.91 -27.75
C ARG A 178 -0.61 17.88 -26.25
N LYS A 179 -0.50 19.08 -25.67
CA LYS A 179 -0.57 19.39 -24.23
C LYS A 179 -2.00 19.20 -23.73
N MET A 180 -2.15 18.76 -22.47
CA MET A 180 -3.30 19.06 -21.61
C MET A 180 -2.72 19.58 -20.29
N LEU A 181 -3.03 20.83 -19.91
CA LEU A 181 -2.78 21.39 -18.58
C LEU A 181 -4.03 22.17 -18.13
N THR A 182 -4.25 22.16 -16.80
CA THR A 182 -5.22 22.90 -15.94
C THR A 182 -6.58 22.20 -15.67
N SER A 183 -7.15 22.06 -14.45
CA SER A 183 -6.87 22.31 -12.99
C SER A 183 -8.11 21.77 -12.18
N PRO A 184 -8.27 21.75 -10.82
CA PRO A 184 -7.48 22.37 -9.74
C PRO A 184 -7.18 21.53 -8.46
N SER A 185 -6.25 22.07 -7.66
CA SER A 185 -6.09 21.98 -6.19
C SER A 185 -6.15 20.61 -5.48
N LYS A 186 -4.99 20.22 -4.95
CA LYS A 186 -4.75 20.20 -3.49
C LYS A 186 -3.27 20.41 -3.21
N THR A 187 -2.95 21.64 -2.84
CA THR A 187 -1.74 21.97 -2.11
C THR A 187 -1.75 21.18 -0.79
N ILE A 188 -0.85 20.22 -0.65
CA ILE A 188 -0.30 19.88 0.65
C ILE A 188 1.14 20.35 0.60
N MET A 189 1.36 21.54 1.16
CA MET A 189 2.68 21.95 1.61
C MET A 189 3.18 20.83 2.52
N LEU A 190 4.24 20.14 2.11
CA LEU A 190 5.09 19.48 3.10
C LEU A 190 5.68 20.61 3.93
N LYS A 191 5.12 20.78 5.13
CA LYS A 191 5.74 21.50 6.22
C LYS A 191 7.02 20.71 6.52
N ASP A 192 8.15 21.20 6.06
CA ASP A 192 9.43 20.86 6.67
C ASP A 192 9.35 21.34 8.12
N SER A 193 9.01 20.43 9.02
CA SER A 193 9.26 20.59 10.45
C SER A 193 10.49 19.77 10.79
N TYR A 194 11.62 20.31 10.34
CA TYR A 194 12.88 20.19 11.04
C TYR A 194 12.66 20.75 12.46
N LYS A 195 12.55 19.85 13.45
CA LYS A 195 12.56 20.24 14.86
C LYS A 195 14.01 20.23 15.32
N GLU A 196 14.69 21.35 15.09
CA GLU A 196 15.93 21.66 15.77
C GLU A 196 15.65 21.77 17.27
N ARG A 197 16.47 21.09 18.07
CA ARG A 197 16.34 21.02 19.51
C ARG A 197 17.31 22.04 20.09
N ASP A 198 16.87 23.28 20.19
CA ASP A 198 17.57 24.29 20.99
C ASP A 198 17.45 23.91 22.48
N ILE A 199 18.53 23.42 23.06
CA ILE A 199 18.76 23.51 24.50
C ILE A 199 19.82 24.59 24.68
N ASN A 200 19.37 25.85 24.74
CA ASN A 200 20.14 26.88 25.42
C ASN A 200 19.81 26.79 26.91
N LYS A 201 20.81 26.42 27.71
CA LYS A 201 20.80 26.53 29.17
C LYS A 201 21.66 27.74 29.54
N ASP A 202 21.02 28.88 29.66
CA ASP A 202 21.44 29.92 30.62
C ASP A 202 20.63 29.61 31.90
N GLY A 203 21.16 29.37 33.09
CA GLY A 203 22.20 30.15 33.77
C GLY A 203 21.52 31.06 34.80
N ALA A 204 21.18 30.54 35.99
CA ALA A 204 20.91 31.29 37.24
C ALA A 204 20.74 30.27 38.39
N ALA A 205 21.73 30.14 39.28
CA ALA A 205 21.84 30.92 40.52
C ALA A 205 20.73 30.58 41.54
N SER A 206 21.02 29.64 42.45
CA SER A 206 21.06 29.91 43.90
C SER A 206 21.73 28.76 44.64
#